data_AF-A0A6N7I8P7-F1
#
_entry.id   AF-A0A6N7I8P7-F1
#
_cell.length_a   1.000
_cell.length_b   1.000
_cell.length_c   1.000
_cell.angle_alpha   90.00
_cell.angle_beta   90.00
_cell.angle_gamma   90.00
#
_symmetry.space_group_name_H-M   'P 1'
#
loop_
_entity.id
_entity.type
_entity.pdbx_description
1 polymer ?
#
loop_
_entity_poly.entity_id
_entity_poly.type
_entity_poly.pdbx_seq_one_letter_code
_entity_poly.pdbx_strand_id
1 'polypeptide(L)'
;MKEAAAKGDADPTEVAYLTDRVAINRGRRQTYGTQISCADGRAVTKPMVDPERVDERRRDVGLQPLEEYLAEVGKMCAADDL
;
A
#
# COMPACT_ATOMS: atom_id res chain seq x y z
N MET A 1 -5.27 9.49 15.66
CA MET A 1 -5.21 8.38 14.68
C MET A 1 -4.03 7.44 14.96
N LYS A 2 -2.79 7.91 15.16
CA LYS A 2 -1.67 7.01 15.56
C LYS A 2 -1.79 6.43 16.98
N GLU A 3 -2.63 7.00 17.84
CA GLU A 3 -2.78 6.57 19.24
C GLU A 3 -3.90 5.56 19.49
N ALA A 4 -4.73 5.24 18.48
CA ALA A 4 -5.84 4.30 18.65
C ALA A 4 -5.44 2.82 18.42
N ALA A 5 -4.22 2.56 17.95
CA ALA A 5 -3.70 1.19 17.73
C ALA A 5 -2.98 0.61 18.96
N ALA A 6 -3.00 1.31 20.11
CA ALA A 6 -2.24 0.93 21.31
C ALA A 6 -2.94 -0.07 22.24
N LYS A 7 -4.09 -0.61 21.84
CA LYS A 7 -4.70 -1.81 22.43
C LYS A 7 -4.88 -2.81 21.29
N GLY A 8 -4.62 -4.08 21.54
CA GLY A 8 -4.45 -5.15 20.53
C GLY A 8 -5.69 -5.50 19.68
N ASP A 9 -6.41 -4.50 19.18
CA ASP A 9 -7.69 -4.61 18.48
C ASP A 9 -7.58 -4.28 16.98
N ALA A 10 -6.45 -3.77 16.49
CA ALA A 10 -6.30 -3.37 15.08
C ALA A 10 -5.30 -4.28 14.36
N ASP A 11 -5.73 -4.88 13.24
CA ASP A 11 -4.87 -5.67 12.37
C ASP A 11 -3.74 -4.78 11.82
N PRO A 12 -2.45 -5.15 12.02
CA PRO A 12 -1.32 -4.38 11.51
C PRO A 12 -1.39 -4.08 10.01
N THR A 13 -1.96 -4.98 9.22
CA THR A 13 -2.16 -4.78 7.78
C THR A 13 -3.17 -3.65 7.54
N GLU A 14 -4.31 -3.65 8.22
CA GLU A 14 -5.33 -2.60 8.12
C GLU A 14 -4.77 -1.23 8.53
N VAL A 15 -3.94 -1.20 9.57
CA VAL A 15 -3.24 0.03 9.99
C VAL A 15 -2.29 0.51 8.90
N ALA A 16 -1.57 -0.38 8.21
CA ALA A 16 -0.70 -0.03 7.09
C ALA A 16 -1.48 0.57 5.90
N TYR A 17 -2.61 -0.06 5.53
CA TYR A 17 -3.51 0.46 4.48
C TYR A 17 -4.04 1.85 4.83
N LEU A 18 -4.54 2.05 6.05
CA LEU A 18 -5.07 3.34 6.48
C LEU A 18 -3.96 4.41 6.56
N THR A 19 -2.76 4.02 7.00
CA THR A 19 -1.60 4.91 7.08
C THR A 19 -1.26 5.49 5.70
N ASP A 20 -1.13 4.64 4.68
CA ASP A 20 -0.83 5.10 3.33
C ASP A 20 -1.98 5.91 2.73
N ARG A 21 -3.23 5.49 2.95
CA ARG A 21 -4.43 6.24 2.50
C ARG A 21 -4.41 7.67 3.02
N VAL A 22 -4.15 7.85 4.32
CA VAL A 22 -4.07 9.18 4.94
C VAL A 22 -2.87 9.96 4.39
N ALA A 23 -1.73 9.31 4.16
CA ALA A 23 -0.55 9.97 3.61
C ALA A 23 -0.82 10.54 2.21
N ILE A 24 -1.33 9.71 1.29
CA ILE A 24 -1.65 10.12 -0.08
C ILE A 24 -2.70 11.23 -0.10
N ASN A 25 -3.78 11.11 0.69
CA ASN A 25 -4.83 12.13 0.76
C ASN A 25 -4.33 13.47 1.34
N ARG A 26 -3.18 13.48 2.01
CA ARG A 26 -2.51 14.69 2.51
C ARG A 26 -1.37 15.17 1.60
N GLY A 27 -1.25 14.62 0.39
CA GLY A 27 -0.16 14.95 -0.54
C GLY A 27 1.23 14.48 -0.07
N ARG A 28 1.28 13.49 0.83
CA ARG A 28 2.52 12.92 1.35
C ARG A 28 2.82 11.58 0.68
N ARG A 29 4.10 11.19 0.71
CA ARG A 29 4.53 9.86 0.26
C ARG A 29 4.05 8.78 1.21
N GLN A 30 3.65 7.64 0.65
CA GLN A 30 3.23 6.46 1.41
C GLN A 30 4.42 5.63 1.91
N THR A 31 4.18 4.75 2.87
CA THR A 31 5.21 3.95 3.54
C THR A 31 5.21 2.50 3.08
N TYR A 32 4.02 1.89 2.91
CA TYR A 32 3.87 0.45 2.67
C TYR A 32 3.49 0.12 1.21
N GLY A 33 3.14 1.12 0.40
CA GLY A 33 2.83 0.91 -1.02
C GLY A 33 1.44 0.36 -1.29
N THR A 34 0.50 0.53 -0.36
CA THR A 34 -0.86 -0.01 -0.48
C THR A 34 -1.78 0.83 -1.36
N GLN A 35 -1.41 2.08 -1.68
CA GLN A 35 -2.19 2.95 -2.56
C GLN A 35 -1.63 2.90 -3.97
N ILE A 36 -2.44 2.39 -4.88
CA ILE A 36 -2.09 2.20 -6.29
C ILE A 36 -2.86 3.15 -7.21
N SER A 37 -2.39 3.23 -8.44
CA SER A 37 -3.07 3.81 -9.59
C SER A 37 -2.96 2.83 -10.75
N CYS A 38 -3.87 2.88 -11.72
CA CYS A 38 -3.71 2.16 -12.98
C CYS A 38 -3.03 3.07 -13.99
N ALA A 39 -1.96 2.59 -14.61
CA ALA A 39 -1.25 3.28 -15.70
C ALA A 39 -0.90 2.23 -16.76
N ASP A 40 -1.28 2.48 -18.01
CA ASP A 40 -1.04 1.58 -19.15
C ASP A 40 -1.49 0.13 -18.89
N GLY A 41 -2.70 -0.05 -18.34
CA GLY A 41 -3.26 -1.36 -17.98
C GLY A 41 -2.54 -2.08 -16.82
N ARG A 42 -1.61 -1.40 -16.11
CA ARG A 42 -0.83 -1.97 -15.01
C ARG A 42 -1.08 -1.23 -13.70
N ALA A 43 -1.06 -1.96 -12.59
CA ALA A 43 -1.04 -1.34 -11.27
C ALA A 43 0.35 -0.77 -10.97
N VAL A 44 0.39 0.51 -10.60
CA VAL A 44 1.60 1.22 -10.16
C VAL A 44 1.37 1.85 -8.80
N THR A 45 2.40 1.87 -7.95
CA THR A 45 2.29 2.54 -6.66
C THR A 45 2.27 4.06 -6.81
N LYS A 46 1.51 4.74 -5.96
CA LYS A 46 1.65 6.19 -5.76
C LYS A 46 2.98 6.52 -5.07
N PRO A 47 3.46 7.78 -5.10
CA PRO A 47 4.77 8.16 -4.57
C PRO A 47 5.04 7.63 -3.15
N MET A 48 6.22 7.02 -2.96
CA MET A 48 6.57 6.24 -1.78
C MET A 48 7.89 6.72 -1.17
N VAL A 49 8.03 6.55 0.14
CA VAL A 49 9.30 6.70 0.86
C VAL A 49 10.12 5.42 0.68
N ASP A 50 11.37 5.57 0.23
CA ASP A 50 12.36 4.48 0.19
C ASP A 50 11.78 3.15 -0.37
N PRO A 51 11.51 3.10 -1.69
CA PRO A 51 10.91 1.93 -2.33
C PRO A 51 11.78 0.68 -2.22
N GLU A 52 13.10 0.83 -2.13
CA GLU A 52 14.06 -0.28 -2.05
C GLU A 52 13.90 -1.08 -0.76
N ARG A 53 13.45 -0.44 0.32
CA ARG A 53 13.23 -1.07 1.63
C ARG A 53 11.77 -1.31 1.96
N VAL A 54 10.87 -1.24 0.97
CA VAL A 54 9.43 -1.39 1.20
C VAL A 54 9.07 -2.76 1.73
N ASP A 55 9.70 -3.82 1.23
CA ASP A 55 9.35 -5.19 1.61
C ASP A 55 9.76 -5.54 3.03
N GLU A 56 10.80 -4.89 3.58
CA GLU A 56 11.13 -4.96 5.01
C GLU A 56 9.93 -4.47 5.85
N ARG A 57 9.40 -3.29 5.52
CA ARG A 57 8.26 -2.70 6.23
C ARG A 57 6.98 -3.49 6.03
N ARG A 58 6.76 -4.04 4.84
CA ARG A 58 5.58 -4.88 4.53
C ARG A 58 5.62 -6.18 5.31
N ARG A 59 6.79 -6.83 5.40
CA ARG A 59 6.99 -8.03 6.22
C ARG A 59 6.68 -7.79 7.69
N ASP A 60 7.13 -6.67 8.25
CA ASP A 60 6.93 -6.32 9.67
C ASP A 60 5.45 -6.19 10.07
N VAL A 61 4.57 -5.89 9.10
CA VAL A 61 3.12 -5.74 9.32
C VAL A 61 2.30 -6.89 8.71
N GLY A 62 2.94 -7.93 8.18
CA GLY A 62 2.25 -9.10 7.61
C GLY A 62 1.70 -8.91 6.19
N LEU A 63 2.16 -7.91 5.45
CA LEU A 63 1.83 -7.74 4.03
C LEU A 63 2.75 -8.60 3.14
N GLN A 64 2.19 -9.15 2.06
CA GLN A 64 2.95 -9.80 0.99
C GLN A 64 3.95 -8.83 0.32
N PRO A 65 5.00 -9.30 -0.37
CA PRO A 65 5.92 -8.43 -1.13
C PRO A 65 5.19 -7.47 -2.08
N LEU A 66 5.77 -6.30 -2.32
CA LEU A 66 5.13 -5.26 -3.13
C LEU A 66 4.87 -5.72 -4.56
N GLU A 67 5.83 -6.43 -5.16
CA GLU A 67 5.69 -6.94 -6.53
C GLU A 67 4.53 -7.94 -6.67
N GLU A 68 4.42 -8.89 -5.73
CA GLU A 68 3.30 -9.84 -5.69
C GLU A 68 1.96 -9.12 -5.56
N TYR A 69 1.89 -8.13 -4.66
CA TYR A 69 0.71 -7.30 -4.50
C TYR A 69 0.35 -6.59 -5.81
N LEU A 70 1.31 -5.92 -6.45
CA LEU A 70 1.08 -5.22 -7.72
C LEU A 70 0.60 -6.15 -8.84
N ALA A 71 1.10 -7.39 -8.89
CA ALA A 71 0.64 -8.39 -9.84
C ALA A 71 -0.81 -8.81 -9.58
N GLU A 72 -1.23 -8.92 -8.32
CA GLU A 72 -2.61 -9.21 -7.95
C GLU A 72 -3.57 -8.07 -8.29
N VAL A 73 -3.28 -6.85 -7.85
CA VAL A 73 -4.13 -5.69 -8.14
C VAL A 73 -4.09 -5.29 -9.63
N GLY A 74 -2.98 -5.57 -10.34
CA GLY A 74 -2.84 -5.30 -11.76
C GLY A 74 -3.87 -6.05 -12.63
N LYS A 75 -4.36 -7.20 -12.16
CA LYS A 75 -5.45 -7.94 -12.82
C LYS A 75 -6.74 -7.13 -12.91
N MET A 76 -6.99 -6.22 -11.96
CA MET A 76 -8.15 -5.32 -11.98
C MET A 76 -7.92 -4.15 -12.92
N CYS A 77 -6.72 -3.56 -12.93
CA CYS A 77 -6.38 -2.47 -13.86
C CYS A 77 -6.48 -2.90 -15.34
N ALA A 78 -6.12 -4.14 -15.66
CA ALA A 78 -6.20 -4.67 -17.02
C ALA A 78 -7.65 -4.93 -17.50
N ALA A 79 -8.60 -5.02 -16.58
CA ALA A 79 -10.02 -5.24 -16.90
C ALA A 79 -10.77 -3.92 -17.19
N ASP A 80 -10.22 -2.78 -16.78
CA ASP A 80 -10.82 -1.45 -16.96
C ASP A 80 -10.56 -0.86 -18.37
N ASP A 81 -9.79 -1.54 -19.22
CA ASP A 81 -9.48 -1.17 -20.62
C ASP A 81 -10.39 -1.88 -21.66
N LEU A 82 -11.44 -2.62 -21.22
CA LEU A 82 -12.39 -3.35 -22.08
C LEU A 82 -13.81 -2.74 -22.11
#